data_AF-A0A949HXY4-F1
#
_entry.id   AF-A0A949HXY4-F1
#
_cell.length_a   1.000
_cell.length_b   1.000
_cell.length_c   1.000
_cell.angle_alpha   90.00
_cell.angle_beta   90.00
_cell.angle_gamma   90.00
#
_symmetry.space_group_name_H-M   'P 1'
#
loop_
_entity.id
_entity.type
_entity.pdbx_description
1 polymer ?
#
loop_
_entity_poly.entity_id
_entity_poly.type
_entity_poly.pdbx_seq_one_letter_code
_entity_poly.pdbx_strand_id
1 'polypeptide(L)'
;MNGLAEESAQEMPGYSLHMADSGTDNFDRDFALSLLSSDQDAVYEIEEALKRIEKRTYGVCELTGKSIPRARLEAIPWTRFTVEAQAQLEKDGALRSRRLGQLGAIDTAGLNDVDGDELDEGGEEQKVKEKE
;
A
#
# COMPACT_ATOMS: atom_id res chain seq x y z
N MET A 1 -10.23 18.72 -39.50
CA MET A 1 -10.30 17.94 -38.25
C MET A 1 -8.99 18.18 -37.50
N ASN A 2 -8.96 19.21 -36.66
CA ASN A 2 -7.91 19.43 -35.67
C ASN A 2 -8.52 18.90 -34.37
N GLY A 3 -7.95 18.05 -33.53
CA GLY A 3 -6.66 17.39 -33.48
C GLY A 3 -6.52 16.96 -32.02
N LEU A 4 -6.82 15.70 -31.70
CA LEU A 4 -6.82 15.13 -30.33
C LEU A 4 -5.55 15.43 -29.52
N ALA A 5 -4.44 15.67 -30.22
CA ALA A 5 -3.16 16.07 -29.62
C ALA A 5 -3.11 17.54 -29.16
N GLU A 6 -3.77 18.48 -29.88
CA GLU A 6 -3.82 19.90 -29.49
C GLU A 6 -4.70 20.12 -28.25
N GLU A 7 -5.82 19.41 -28.17
CA GLU A 7 -6.75 19.47 -27.02
C GLU A 7 -6.16 18.84 -25.75
N SER A 8 -5.26 17.85 -25.88
CA SER A 8 -4.46 17.34 -24.75
C SER A 8 -3.27 18.23 -24.35
N ALA A 9 -2.85 19.14 -25.26
CA ALA A 9 -1.78 20.10 -25.01
C ALA A 9 -2.30 21.43 -24.43
N GLN A 10 -3.62 21.67 -24.45
CA GLN A 10 -4.23 22.72 -23.64
C GLN A 10 -4.08 22.35 -22.16
N GLU A 11 -3.25 23.09 -21.44
CA GLU A 11 -3.18 23.03 -19.99
C GLU A 11 -4.59 23.23 -19.41
N MET A 12 -5.01 22.26 -18.60
CA MET A 12 -6.30 22.29 -17.91
C MET A 12 -6.44 23.62 -17.14
N PRO A 13 -7.40 24.50 -17.48
CA PRO A 13 -7.57 25.77 -16.78
C PRO A 13 -8.41 25.51 -15.52
N GLY A 14 -7.87 24.70 -14.61
CA GLY A 14 -8.48 24.38 -13.33
C GLY A 14 -7.80 25.07 -12.15
N TYR A 15 -6.63 25.66 -12.36
CA TYR A 15 -5.80 26.30 -11.35
C TYR A 15 -5.66 27.79 -11.66
N SER A 16 -5.69 28.62 -10.61
CA SER A 16 -5.60 30.06 -10.77
C SER A 16 -4.21 30.42 -11.30
N LEU A 17 -4.14 31.12 -12.44
CA LEU A 17 -2.89 31.56 -13.08
C LEU A 17 -2.13 32.65 -12.28
N HIS A 18 -2.62 32.99 -11.09
CA HIS A 18 -2.02 34.02 -10.25
C HIS A 18 -0.96 33.39 -9.34
N MET A 19 0.27 33.92 -9.37
CA MET A 19 1.35 33.44 -8.47
C MET A 19 0.98 33.47 -6.98
N ALA A 20 0.02 34.30 -6.58
CA ALA A 20 -0.44 34.34 -5.19
C ALA A 20 -1.32 33.15 -4.80
N ASP A 21 -1.98 32.50 -5.77
CA ASP A 21 -2.89 31.39 -5.52
C ASP A 21 -2.21 30.02 -5.63
N SER A 22 -1.05 29.96 -6.32
CA SER A 22 -0.30 28.71 -6.55
C SER A 22 0.06 27.93 -5.28
N GLY A 23 0.22 28.61 -4.14
CA GLY A 23 0.47 27.95 -2.85
C GLY A 23 -0.76 27.22 -2.29
N THR A 24 -1.93 27.85 -2.37
CA THR A 24 -3.21 27.27 -1.95
C THR A 24 -3.57 26.10 -2.85
N ASP A 25 -3.48 26.34 -4.15
CA ASP A 25 -3.64 25.37 -5.22
C ASP A 25 -2.78 24.11 -4.97
N ASN A 26 -1.47 24.27 -4.74
CA ASN A 26 -0.61 23.11 -4.47
C ASN A 26 -0.98 22.39 -3.16
N PHE A 27 -1.35 23.14 -2.11
CA PHE A 27 -1.80 22.55 -0.84
C PHE A 27 -3.06 21.71 -1.02
N ASP A 28 -4.06 22.20 -1.76
CA ASP A 28 -5.31 21.49 -2.01
C ASP A 28 -5.06 20.21 -2.81
N ARG A 29 -4.15 20.26 -3.78
CA ARG A 29 -3.72 19.06 -4.52
C ARG A 29 -3.05 18.04 -3.61
N ASP A 30 -2.07 18.47 -2.81
CA ASP A 30 -1.33 17.58 -1.92
C ASP A 30 -2.26 16.96 -0.86
N PHE A 31 -3.20 17.74 -0.34
CA PHE A 31 -4.23 17.27 0.57
C PHE A 31 -5.13 16.20 -0.08
N ALA A 32 -5.61 16.46 -1.30
CA ALA A 32 -6.43 15.51 -2.05
C ALA A 32 -5.68 14.19 -2.33
N LEU A 33 -4.40 14.28 -2.70
CA LEU A 33 -3.56 13.10 -2.92
C LEU A 33 -3.32 12.31 -1.63
N SER A 34 -3.08 12.99 -0.50
CA SER A 34 -2.93 12.34 0.80
C SER A 34 -4.21 11.61 1.24
N LEU A 35 -5.38 12.20 0.98
CA LEU A 35 -6.66 11.57 1.30
C LEU A 35 -6.87 10.32 0.44
N LEU A 36 -6.66 10.43 -0.87
CA LEU A 36 -6.78 9.30 -1.80
C LEU A 36 -5.83 8.15 -1.44
N SER A 37 -4.58 8.47 -1.06
CA SER A 37 -3.62 7.47 -0.59
C SER A 37 -4.12 6.74 0.67
N SER A 38 -4.71 7.47 1.62
CA SER A 38 -5.27 6.87 2.83
C SER A 38 -6.47 5.96 2.52
N ASP A 39 -7.31 6.34 1.55
CA ASP A 39 -8.45 5.53 1.13
C ASP A 39 -8.01 4.23 0.45
N GLN A 40 -6.98 4.30 -0.40
CA GLN A 40 -6.40 3.11 -1.03
C GLN A 40 -5.81 2.14 0.01
N ASP A 41 -5.07 2.66 1.00
CA ASP A 41 -4.55 1.86 2.12
C ASP A 41 -5.69 1.17 2.88
N ALA A 42 -6.80 1.88 3.12
CA ALA A 42 -7.97 1.32 3.80
C ALA A 42 -8.63 0.20 2.98
N VAL A 43 -8.80 0.38 1.66
CA VAL A 43 -9.35 -0.66 0.77
C VAL A 43 -8.47 -1.90 0.79
N TYR A 44 -7.15 -1.73 0.67
CA TYR A 44 -6.20 -2.85 0.73
C TYR A 44 -6.31 -3.63 2.05
N GLU A 45 -6.38 -2.93 3.18
CA GLU A 45 -6.52 -3.56 4.49
C GLU A 45 -7.85 -4.30 4.66
N ILE A 46 -8.94 -3.80 4.05
CA ILE A 46 -10.24 -4.48 4.00
C ILE A 46 -10.13 -5.78 3.20
N GLU A 47 -9.49 -5.76 2.02
CA GLU A 47 -9.29 -6.96 1.22
C GLU A 47 -8.45 -8.02 1.97
N GLU A 48 -7.38 -7.60 2.63
CA GLU A 48 -6.58 -8.49 3.48
C GLU A 48 -7.38 -9.04 4.66
N ALA A 49 -8.28 -8.24 5.25
CA ALA A 49 -9.18 -8.71 6.31
C ALA A 49 -10.16 -9.77 5.80
N LEU A 50 -10.71 -9.60 4.60
CA LEU A 50 -11.57 -10.60 3.95
C LEU A 50 -10.81 -11.91 3.71
N LYS A 51 -9.58 -11.85 3.18
CA LYS A 51 -8.72 -13.02 3.03
C LYS A 51 -8.43 -13.72 4.36
N ARG A 52 -8.26 -12.97 5.45
CA ARG A 52 -8.09 -13.52 6.82
C ARG A 52 -9.35 -14.23 7.31
N ILE A 53 -10.54 -13.77 6.93
CA ILE A 53 -11.81 -14.45 7.24
C ILE A 53 -11.86 -15.80 6.50
N GLU A 54 -11.54 -15.82 5.20
CA GLU A 54 -11.49 -17.05 4.40
C GLU A 54 -10.50 -18.07 4.97
N LYS A 55 -9.32 -17.60 5.40
CA LYS A 55 -8.27 -18.40 6.04
C LYS A 55 -8.58 -18.77 7.50
N ARG A 56 -9.70 -18.31 8.07
CA ARG A 56 -10.08 -18.50 9.49
C ARG A 56 -9.06 -17.97 10.50
N THR A 57 -8.28 -16.97 10.12
CA THR A 57 -7.30 -16.28 10.98
C THR A 57 -7.77 -14.89 11.43
N TYR A 58 -8.98 -14.48 11.02
CA TYR A 58 -9.56 -13.21 11.43
C TYR A 58 -9.71 -13.08 12.95
N GLY A 59 -9.41 -11.89 13.47
CA GLY A 59 -9.46 -11.62 14.91
C GLY A 59 -8.23 -12.10 15.70
N VAL A 60 -7.17 -12.57 15.03
CA VAL A 60 -5.88 -12.90 15.64
C VAL A 60 -4.84 -11.83 15.26
N CYS A 61 -4.08 -11.36 16.24
CA CYS A 61 -3.04 -10.35 16.06
C CYS A 61 -1.83 -10.95 15.34
N GLU A 62 -1.43 -10.38 14.21
CA GLU A 62 -0.31 -10.90 13.40
C GLU A 62 1.06 -10.78 14.09
N LEU A 63 1.23 -9.79 14.97
CA LEU A 63 2.51 -9.59 15.68
C LEU A 63 2.68 -10.51 16.88
N THR A 64 1.59 -10.77 17.62
CA THR A 64 1.66 -11.44 18.93
C THR A 64 0.94 -12.78 18.99
N GLY A 65 0.13 -13.12 17.98
CA GLY A 65 -0.73 -14.29 17.97
C GLY A 65 -1.91 -14.23 18.95
N LYS A 66 -2.07 -13.15 19.71
CA LYS A 66 -3.16 -12.98 20.69
C LYS A 66 -4.48 -12.62 19.99
N SER A 67 -5.61 -12.94 20.63
CA SER A 67 -6.92 -12.52 20.12
C SER A 67 -7.09 -10.99 20.19
N ILE A 68 -7.71 -10.42 19.16
CA ILE A 68 -8.04 -9.00 19.08
C ILE A 68 -9.38 -8.79 19.81
N PRO A 69 -9.48 -7.80 20.72
CA PRO A 69 -10.72 -7.52 21.44
C PRO A 69 -11.89 -7.25 20.49
N ARG A 70 -13.06 -7.85 20.77
CA ARG A 70 -14.26 -7.70 19.94
C ARG A 70 -14.69 -6.25 19.75
N ALA A 71 -14.68 -5.45 20.81
CA ALA A 71 -15.01 -4.03 20.75
C ALA A 71 -14.13 -3.26 19.73
N ARG A 72 -12.88 -3.71 19.53
CA ARG A 72 -11.99 -3.13 18.52
C ARG A 72 -12.36 -3.56 17.11
N LEU A 73 -12.69 -4.84 16.91
CA LEU A 73 -13.14 -5.35 15.60
C LEU A 73 -14.48 -4.73 15.18
N GLU A 74 -15.35 -4.41 16.14
CA GLU A 74 -16.60 -3.69 15.88
C GLU A 74 -16.37 -2.23 15.46
N ALA A 75 -15.34 -1.57 16.02
CA ALA A 75 -14.98 -0.21 15.66
C ALA A 75 -14.14 -0.11 14.37
N ILE A 76 -13.18 -1.01 14.19
CA ILE A 76 -12.24 -1.05 13.07
C ILE A 76 -12.12 -2.51 12.58
N PRO A 77 -13.01 -2.95 11.67
CA PRO A 77 -13.08 -4.36 11.27
C PRO A 77 -11.83 -4.91 10.57
N TRP A 78 -11.05 -4.07 9.89
CA TRP A 78 -9.87 -4.51 9.12
C TRP A 78 -8.57 -4.58 9.93
N THR A 79 -8.59 -4.20 11.21
CA THR A 79 -7.38 -4.14 12.06
C THR A 79 -6.59 -5.46 12.07
N ARG A 80 -5.27 -5.37 11.94
CA ARG A 80 -4.32 -6.51 11.99
C ARG A 80 -3.78 -6.80 13.39
N PHE A 81 -3.79 -5.79 14.26
CA PHE A 81 -3.07 -5.82 15.53
C PHE A 81 -3.97 -5.49 16.73
N THR A 82 -3.54 -5.92 17.91
CA THR A 82 -4.06 -5.41 19.18
C THR A 82 -3.54 -3.99 19.43
N VAL A 83 -4.18 -3.26 20.35
CA VAL A 83 -3.76 -1.89 20.73
C VAL A 83 -2.32 -1.88 21.24
N GLU A 84 -1.94 -2.85 22.06
CA GLU A 84 -0.57 -2.98 22.60
C GLU A 84 0.46 -3.21 21.48
N ALA A 85 0.15 -4.13 20.56
CA ALA A 85 1.02 -4.44 19.43
C ALA A 85 1.16 -3.26 18.45
N GLN A 86 0.06 -2.56 18.19
CA GLN A 86 0.08 -1.35 17.37
C GLN A 86 0.92 -0.25 18.03
N ALA A 87 0.74 0.00 19.33
CA ALA A 87 1.52 0.99 20.06
C ALA A 87 3.02 0.67 20.07
N GLN A 88 3.39 -0.61 20.05
CA GLN A 88 4.79 -1.03 19.94
C GLN A 88 5.35 -0.70 18.54
N LEU A 89 4.62 -1.01 17.47
CA LEU A 89 5.01 -0.67 16.09
C LEU A 89 5.14 0.84 15.86
N GLU A 90 4.26 1.63 16.48
CA GLU A 90 4.32 3.10 16.47
C GLU A 90 5.59 3.62 17.15
N LYS A 91 5.94 3.06 18.32
CA LYS A 91 7.17 3.43 19.06
C LYS A 91 8.44 3.05 18.30
N ASP A 92 8.46 1.89 17.68
CA ASP A 92 9.63 1.37 16.95
C ASP A 92 9.83 2.08 15.61
N GLY A 93 8.97 3.04 15.25
CA GLY A 93 9.06 3.82 14.02
C GLY A 93 8.75 3.01 12.74
N ALA A 94 8.35 1.74 12.89
CA ALA A 94 8.11 0.81 11.79
C ALA A 94 6.96 1.26 10.87
N LEU A 95 6.07 2.14 11.34
CA LEU A 95 4.96 2.68 10.56
C LEU A 95 5.33 3.83 9.61
N ARG A 96 6.57 4.34 9.65
CA ARG A 96 7.04 5.38 8.71
C ARG A 96 7.36 4.82 7.33
N SER A 97 7.57 3.51 7.21
CA SER A 97 7.77 2.82 5.95
C SER A 97 6.53 1.99 5.63
N ARG A 98 5.39 2.66 5.40
CA ARG A 98 4.29 2.00 4.68
C ARG A 98 4.85 1.68 3.29
N ARG A 99 5.29 0.43 3.10
CA ARG A 99 5.38 -0.14 1.76
C ARG A 99 3.97 -0.03 1.22
N LEU A 100 3.74 0.88 0.28
CA LEU A 100 2.74 0.59 -0.75
C LEU A 100 3.03 -0.86 -1.15
N GLY A 101 2.02 -1.72 -1.09
CA GLY A 101 2.14 -3.08 -1.62
C GLY A 101 2.53 -3.04 -3.10
N GLN A 102 2.31 -4.13 -3.83
CA GLN A 102 2.57 -4.21 -5.27
C GLN A 102 1.58 -3.35 -6.10
N LEU A 103 1.30 -2.10 -5.71
CA LEU A 103 0.70 -1.10 -6.56
C LEU A 103 1.86 -0.43 -7.28
N GLY A 104 2.01 -0.82 -8.54
CA GLY A 104 3.02 -0.33 -9.46
C GLY A 104 3.17 1.18 -9.37
N ALA A 105 4.42 1.61 -9.31
CA ALA A 105 4.76 2.98 -9.64
C ALA A 105 4.10 3.29 -11.00
N ILE A 106 3.45 4.45 -11.11
CA ILE A 106 2.64 4.87 -12.27
C ILE A 106 3.45 5.09 -13.57
N ASP A 107 4.67 4.55 -13.63
CA ASP A 107 5.61 4.54 -14.73
C ASP A 107 5.74 3.16 -15.41
N THR A 108 4.78 2.22 -15.20
CA THR A 108 4.67 1.01 -16.03
C THR A 108 4.09 1.32 -17.42
N ALA A 109 4.75 2.17 -18.17
CA ALA A 109 4.73 2.10 -19.62
C ALA A 109 5.72 1.00 -20.04
N GLY A 110 5.27 -0.26 -19.93
CA GLY A 110 5.97 -1.42 -20.46
C GLY A 110 6.18 -2.53 -19.44
N LEU A 111 5.35 -3.58 -19.56
CA LEU A 111 5.68 -5.01 -19.45
C LEU A 111 4.40 -5.79 -19.05
N ASN A 112 3.56 -6.10 -20.04
CA ASN A 112 2.94 -7.43 -20.14
C ASN A 112 3.97 -8.27 -20.92
N ASP A 113 4.25 -9.55 -20.72
CA ASP A 113 3.51 -10.75 -20.30
C ASP A 113 4.53 -11.64 -19.53
N VAL A 114 4.19 -12.68 -18.76
CA VAL A 114 3.71 -13.99 -19.20
C VAL A 114 3.46 -14.84 -17.93
N ASP A 115 2.25 -15.40 -17.79
CA ASP A 115 1.96 -16.55 -16.93
C ASP A 115 2.77 -17.77 -17.38
N GLY A 116 3.44 -18.46 -16.46
CA GLY A 116 4.20 -19.67 -16.76
C GLY A 116 4.46 -20.52 -15.52
N ASP A 117 3.51 -21.41 -15.25
CA ASP A 117 3.66 -22.58 -14.37
C ASP A 117 4.71 -23.53 -14.99
N GLU A 118 5.85 -23.75 -14.34
CA GLU A 118 6.71 -24.91 -14.61
C GLU A 118 7.54 -25.29 -13.38
N LEU A 119 7.33 -26.52 -12.95
CA LEU A 119 8.05 -27.28 -11.92
C LEU A 119 9.46 -27.60 -12.44
N ASP A 120 10.52 -27.48 -11.62
CA ASP A 120 11.57 -28.51 -11.53
C ASP A 120 12.52 -28.31 -10.33
N GLU A 121 13.01 -29.45 -9.85
CA GLU A 121 13.77 -29.76 -8.65
C GLU A 121 15.20 -29.20 -8.57
N GLY A 122 15.72 -29.12 -7.34
CA GLY A 122 17.08 -29.61 -7.06
C GLY A 122 18.13 -28.62 -6.54
N GLY A 123 18.61 -28.88 -5.31
CA GLY A 123 20.06 -28.88 -5.02
C GLY A 123 20.61 -27.78 -4.09
N GLU A 124 20.71 -28.11 -2.80
CA GLU A 124 21.55 -27.43 -1.80
C GLU A 124 23.05 -27.71 -2.05
N GLU A 125 23.93 -26.70 -1.92
CA GLU A 125 25.31 -26.92 -1.45
C GLU A 125 25.83 -25.74 -0.61
N GLN A 126 26.05 -26.00 0.68
CA GLN A 126 26.79 -25.15 1.61
C GLN A 126 28.29 -25.44 1.48
N LYS A 127 29.13 -24.42 1.26
CA LYS A 127 30.60 -24.58 1.30
C LYS A 127 31.17 -24.15 2.66
N VAL A 128 31.75 -25.15 3.34
CA VAL A 128 32.33 -25.14 4.69
C VAL A 128 33.66 -24.37 4.75
N LYS A 129 33.91 -23.74 5.91
CA LYS A 129 35.17 -23.11 6.34
C LYS A 129 36.28 -24.17 6.48
N GLU A 130 37.44 -23.93 5.88
CA GLU A 130 38.70 -24.61 6.27
C GLU A 130 39.53 -23.73 7.21
N LYS A 131 39.92 -24.34 8.33
CA LYS A 131 41.04 -23.95 9.18
C LYS A 131 42.21 -24.86 8.82
N GLU A 132 43.39 -24.29 8.60
CA GLU A 132 44.65 -24.71 9.23
C GLU A 132 45.64 -23.54 9.20
#